data_AF-A0A7S3JF06-F1
#
_entry.id   AF-A0A7S3JF06-F1
#
_cell.length_a   1.000
_cell.length_b   1.000
_cell.length_c   1.000
_cell.angle_alpha   90.00
_cell.angle_beta   90.00
_cell.angle_gamma   90.00
#
_symmetry.space_group_name_H-M   'P 1'
#
loop_
_entity.id
_entity.type
_entity.pdbx_description
1 polymer ?
#
loop_
_entity_poly.entity_id
_entity_poly.type
_entity_poly.pdbx_seq_one_letter_code
_entity_poly.pdbx_strand_id
1 'polypeptide(L)'
;MFTQQELEDLQQAFDSVADGESQVALLSLKSLFAEMGIFPTDETLNDLLKSLGKDSEDDLINFELYARSVALLLEESNNKDDDSELNPGEEMESPNKSAHESGLNMEDYNQEYSQQ
;
A
#
# COMPACT_ATOMS: atom_id res chain seq x y z
N MET A 1 -21.99 -4.34 3.28
CA MET A 1 -22.53 -5.20 2.20
C MET A 1 -21.89 -4.76 0.90
N PHE A 2 -21.46 -5.72 0.07
CA PHE A 2 -20.86 -5.45 -1.23
C PHE A 2 -21.87 -4.98 -2.27
N THR A 3 -21.42 -4.15 -3.20
CA THR A 3 -22.13 -3.82 -4.43
C THR A 3 -22.12 -4.99 -5.42
N GLN A 4 -22.97 -4.92 -6.45
CA GLN A 4 -23.01 -5.91 -7.54
C GLN A 4 -21.65 -6.07 -8.20
N GLN A 5 -20.96 -4.95 -8.47
CA GLN A 5 -19.67 -4.94 -9.15
C GLN A 5 -18.57 -5.56 -8.29
N GLU A 6 -18.56 -5.28 -6.98
CA GLU A 6 -17.62 -5.93 -6.05
C GLU A 6 -17.86 -7.43 -5.94
N LEU A 7 -19.12 -7.88 -5.95
CA LEU A 7 -19.45 -9.30 -5.97
C LEU A 7 -18.93 -10.01 -7.24
N GLU A 8 -19.08 -9.36 -8.40
CA GLU A 8 -18.57 -9.88 -9.67
C GLU A 8 -17.03 -9.97 -9.68
N ASP A 9 -16.35 -8.95 -9.14
CA ASP A 9 -14.89 -8.92 -9.02
C ASP A 9 -14.39 -10.04 -8.07
N LEU A 10 -15.02 -10.16 -6.89
CA LEU A 10 -14.73 -11.23 -5.94
C LEU A 10 -14.95 -12.61 -6.56
N GLN A 11 -16.01 -12.79 -7.33
CA GLN A 11 -16.30 -14.06 -7.99
C GLN A 11 -15.26 -14.39 -9.06
N GLN A 12 -14.85 -13.42 -9.87
CA GLN A 12 -13.83 -13.62 -10.90
C GLN A 12 -12.45 -13.94 -10.28
N ALA A 13 -12.09 -13.25 -9.19
CA ALA A 13 -10.86 -13.52 -8.48
C ALA A 13 -10.86 -14.92 -7.86
N PHE A 14 -11.98 -15.32 -7.24
CA PHE A 14 -12.16 -16.68 -6.71
C PHE A 14 -12.04 -17.75 -7.81
N ASP A 15 -12.70 -17.57 -8.95
CA ASP A 15 -12.65 -18.49 -10.08
C ASP A 15 -11.22 -18.64 -10.65
N SER A 16 -10.48 -17.53 -10.73
CA SER A 16 -9.09 -17.48 -11.19
C SER A 16 -8.17 -18.41 -10.39
N VAL A 17 -8.37 -18.51 -9.06
CA VAL A 17 -7.53 -19.34 -8.19
C VAL A 17 -8.11 -20.72 -7.92
N ALA A 18 -9.38 -20.95 -8.25
CA ALA A 18 -10.03 -22.25 -8.11
C ALA A 18 -9.63 -23.23 -9.21
N ASP A 19 -8.97 -22.77 -10.29
CA ASP A 19 -8.49 -23.63 -11.39
C ASP A 19 -9.60 -24.55 -11.96
N GLY A 20 -10.85 -24.07 -11.94
CA GLY A 20 -12.03 -24.83 -12.36
C GLY A 20 -12.66 -25.74 -11.29
N GLU A 21 -12.17 -25.70 -10.05
CA GLU A 21 -12.80 -26.32 -8.89
C GLU A 21 -13.87 -25.41 -8.27
N SER A 22 -14.77 -25.98 -7.47
CA SER A 22 -15.78 -25.20 -6.72
C SER A 22 -15.27 -24.69 -5.37
N GLN A 23 -14.04 -25.07 -5.00
CA GLN A 23 -13.42 -24.79 -3.72
C GLN A 23 -11.94 -24.44 -3.95
N VAL A 24 -11.39 -23.57 -3.10
CA VAL A 24 -9.99 -23.14 -3.20
C VAL A 24 -9.23 -23.56 -1.95
N ALA A 25 -7.96 -23.89 -2.08
CA ALA A 25 -7.10 -24.14 -0.93
C ALA A 25 -6.85 -22.84 -0.13
N LEU A 26 -6.62 -22.97 1.18
CA LEU A 26 -6.26 -21.86 2.06
C LEU A 26 -5.06 -21.05 1.54
N LEU A 27 -4.07 -21.73 0.96
CA LEU A 27 -2.90 -21.10 0.34
C LEU A 27 -3.27 -20.17 -0.82
N SER A 28 -4.14 -20.63 -1.72
CA SER A 28 -4.63 -19.83 -2.85
C SER A 28 -5.47 -18.65 -2.38
N LEU A 29 -6.28 -18.86 -1.34
CA LEU A 29 -7.09 -17.81 -0.72
C LEU A 29 -6.22 -16.69 -0.13
N LYS A 30 -5.07 -17.01 0.48
CA LYS A 30 -4.14 -16.01 1.00
C LYS A 30 -3.57 -15.12 -0.11
N SER A 31 -3.32 -15.69 -1.29
CA SER A 31 -2.88 -14.91 -2.45
C SER A 31 -3.94 -13.88 -2.86
N LEU A 32 -5.22 -14.26 -2.86
CA LEU A 32 -6.33 -13.32 -3.13
C LEU A 32 -6.39 -12.17 -2.13
N PHE A 33 -6.26 -12.47 -0.83
CA PHE A 33 -6.22 -11.42 0.19
C PHE A 33 -5.02 -10.48 -0.01
N ALA A 34 -3.86 -11.02 -0.37
CA ALA A 34 -2.67 -10.23 -0.66
C ALA A 34 -2.88 -9.31 -1.89
N GLU A 35 -3.62 -9.73 -2.91
CA GLU A 35 -3.99 -8.88 -4.05
C GLU A 35 -4.87 -7.69 -3.63
N MET A 36 -5.69 -7.85 -2.59
CA MET A 36 -6.47 -6.77 -1.97
C MET A 36 -5.68 -5.94 -0.95
N GLY A 37 -4.39 -6.23 -0.74
CA GLY A 37 -3.55 -5.56 0.26
C GLY A 37 -3.81 -6.01 1.71
N ILE A 38 -4.56 -7.10 1.90
CA ILE A 38 -4.90 -7.65 3.20
C ILE A 38 -4.02 -8.87 3.48
N PHE A 39 -3.29 -8.87 4.59
CA PHE A 39 -2.35 -9.94 4.93
C PHE A 39 -2.71 -10.61 6.26
N PRO A 40 -3.79 -11.42 6.31
CA PRO A 40 -4.12 -12.15 7.53
C PRO A 40 -3.11 -13.29 7.76
N THR A 41 -2.81 -13.58 9.03
CA THR A 41 -2.03 -14.77 9.39
C THR A 41 -2.85 -16.03 9.16
N ASP A 42 -2.17 -17.17 8.98
CA ASP A 42 -2.83 -18.47 8.82
C ASP A 42 -3.80 -18.77 9.96
N GLU A 43 -3.41 -18.44 11.20
CA GLU A 43 -4.21 -18.66 12.39
C GLU A 43 -5.46 -17.78 12.41
N THR A 44 -5.33 -16.47 12.14
CA THR A 44 -6.47 -15.54 12.09
C THR A 44 -7.43 -15.89 10.96
N LEU A 45 -6.92 -16.23 9.78
CA LEU A 45 -7.76 -16.61 8.65
C LEU A 45 -8.49 -17.92 8.94
N ASN A 46 -7.83 -18.90 9.54
CA ASN A 46 -8.44 -20.17 9.91
C ASN A 46 -9.51 -20.00 10.99
N ASP A 47 -9.26 -19.17 12.02
CA ASP A 47 -10.22 -18.86 13.07
C ASP A 47 -11.46 -18.12 12.52
N LEU A 48 -11.23 -17.15 11.62
CA LEU A 48 -12.30 -16.45 10.91
C LEU A 48 -13.18 -17.43 10.12
N LEU A 49 -12.55 -18.30 9.32
CA LEU A 49 -13.26 -19.30 8.53
C LEU A 49 -14.04 -20.28 9.42
N LYS A 50 -13.46 -20.71 10.55
CA LYS A 50 -14.14 -21.55 11.55
C LYS A 50 -15.36 -20.85 12.14
N SER A 51 -15.23 -19.56 12.50
CA SER A 51 -16.35 -18.76 12.99
C SER A 51 -17.47 -18.60 11.97
N LEU A 52 -17.15 -18.68 10.68
CA LEU A 52 -18.12 -18.65 9.58
C LEU A 52 -18.78 -20.00 9.29
N GLY A 53 -18.34 -21.07 9.95
CA GLY A 53 -18.88 -22.43 9.79
C GLY A 53 -18.03 -23.38 8.96
N LYS A 54 -16.73 -23.08 8.77
CA LYS A 54 -15.78 -24.07 8.21
C LYS A 54 -15.54 -25.18 9.25
N ASP A 55 -16.33 -26.24 9.14
CA ASP A 55 -16.24 -27.44 9.99
C ASP A 55 -15.31 -28.52 9.40
N SER A 56 -14.97 -28.40 8.12
CA SER A 56 -14.14 -29.38 7.41
C SER A 56 -12.66 -29.25 7.78
N GLU A 57 -12.04 -30.39 8.11
CA GLU A 57 -10.57 -30.53 8.23
C GLU A 57 -9.86 -30.26 6.91
N ASP A 58 -10.53 -30.46 5.77
CA ASP A 58 -10.01 -30.07 4.47
C ASP A 58 -9.87 -28.54 4.40
N ASP A 59 -8.66 -28.06 4.16
CA ASP A 59 -8.30 -26.65 3.94
C ASP A 59 -8.91 -26.04 2.66
N LEU A 60 -10.09 -26.51 2.26
CA LEU A 60 -10.89 -26.08 1.11
C LEU A 60 -11.93 -25.02 1.54
N ILE A 61 -12.02 -23.95 0.78
CA ILE A 61 -12.86 -22.78 1.06
C ILE A 61 -13.79 -22.57 -0.13
N ASN A 62 -15.09 -22.45 0.15
CA ASN A 62 -16.11 -22.12 -0.85
C ASN A 62 -16.20 -20.60 -1.02
N PHE A 63 -16.77 -20.17 -2.16
CA PHE A 63 -17.01 -18.75 -2.43
C PHE A 63 -17.76 -18.03 -1.29
N GLU A 64 -18.76 -18.67 -0.67
CA GLU A 64 -19.51 -18.05 0.44
C GLU A 64 -18.61 -17.73 1.65
N LEU A 65 -17.71 -18.64 2.01
CA LEU A 65 -16.78 -18.45 3.13
C LEU A 65 -15.76 -17.35 2.78
N TYR A 66 -15.27 -17.33 1.54
CA TYR A 66 -14.40 -16.28 1.04
C TYR A 66 -15.07 -14.90 1.11
N ALA A 67 -16.23 -14.73 0.48
CA ALA A 67 -16.93 -13.45 0.44
C ALA A 67 -17.25 -12.93 1.85
N ARG A 68 -17.67 -13.82 2.77
CA ARG A 68 -17.89 -13.44 4.17
C ARG A 68 -16.60 -13.03 4.88
N SER A 69 -15.49 -13.73 4.63
CA SER A 69 -14.19 -13.40 5.21
C SER A 69 -13.70 -12.03 4.72
N VAL A 70 -13.82 -11.76 3.42
CA VAL A 70 -13.47 -10.46 2.82
C VAL A 70 -14.34 -9.34 3.38
N ALA A 71 -15.65 -9.58 3.55
CA ALA A 71 -16.55 -8.59 4.15
C ALA A 71 -16.11 -8.17 5.55
N LEU A 72 -15.75 -9.16 6.38
CA LEU A 72 -15.31 -8.92 7.75
C LEU A 72 -13.95 -8.22 7.81
N LEU A 73 -13.00 -8.65 6.98
CA LEU A 73 -11.66 -8.05 6.92
C LEU A 73 -11.67 -6.62 6.37
N LEU A 74 -12.53 -6.33 5.39
CA LEU A 74 -12.72 -4.97 4.88
C LEU A 74 -13.40 -4.07 5.91
N GLU A 75 -14.40 -4.57 6.63
CA GLU A 75 -15.07 -3.80 7.70
C GLU A 75 -14.08 -3.46 8.83
N GLU A 76 -13.15 -4.36 9.15
CA GLU A 76 -12.12 -4.12 10.16
C GLU A 76 -10.97 -3.20 9.66
N SER A 77 -10.61 -3.27 8.37
CA SER A 77 -9.55 -2.44 7.79
C SER A 77 -10.00 -1.01 7.51
N ASN A 78 -11.25 -0.80 7.06
CA ASN A 78 -11.81 0.52 6.75
C ASN A 78 -12.00 1.43 7.99
N ASN A 79 -11.68 0.93 9.19
CA ASN A 79 -11.66 1.69 10.44
C ASN A 79 -10.24 2.11 10.86
N LYS A 80 -9.20 1.83 10.04
CA LYS A 80 -7.78 2.09 10.34
C LYS A 80 -7.04 2.93 9.29
N ASP A 81 -7.74 3.58 8.35
CA ASP A 81 -7.14 4.52 7.39
C ASP A 81 -7.11 5.98 7.90
N ASP A 82 -6.77 6.20 9.17
CA ASP A 82 -6.44 7.53 9.72
C ASP A 82 -5.33 7.42 10.77
N ASP A 83 -4.19 6.79 10.44
CA ASP A 83 -2.97 6.95 11.24
C ASP A 83 -1.72 6.63 10.40
N SER A 84 -1.23 7.63 9.63
CA SER A 84 0.21 7.88 9.39
C SER A 84 0.45 8.96 8.30
N GLU A 85 0.08 10.20 8.58
CA GLU A 85 0.85 11.37 8.11
C GLU A 85 1.34 12.18 9.32
N LEU A 86 2.02 11.50 10.24
CA LEU A 86 2.95 12.17 11.16
C LEU A 86 4.31 12.23 10.47
N ASN A 87 4.61 13.40 9.90
CA ASN A 87 5.95 13.77 9.48
C ASN A 87 6.53 14.78 10.50
N PRO A 88 7.14 14.34 11.63
CA PRO A 88 7.93 15.21 12.48
C PRO A 88 9.44 15.03 12.21
N GLY A 89 10.10 16.10 11.76
CA GLY A 89 11.56 16.23 11.64
C GLY A 89 12.04 16.07 10.20
N GLU A 90 12.79 17.00 9.60
CA GLU A 90 13.97 17.67 10.16
C GLU A 90 14.04 19.16 9.80
N GLU A 91 14.35 19.97 10.82
CA GLU A 91 14.92 21.32 10.69
C GLU A 91 16.27 21.26 9.97
N MET A 92 16.61 22.31 9.20
CA MET A 92 17.86 23.09 9.37
C MET A 92 18.03 24.13 8.26
N GLU A 93 17.75 25.38 8.64
CA GLU A 93 18.59 26.57 8.45
C GLU A 93 19.33 26.75 7.11
N SER A 94 18.85 27.68 6.28
CA SER A 94 19.67 28.35 5.26
C SER A 94 19.78 29.84 5.59
N PRO A 95 20.89 30.33 6.16
CA PRO A 95 21.13 31.75 6.27
C PRO A 95 21.51 32.26 4.88
N ASN A 96 20.56 32.93 4.21
CA ASN A 96 20.81 33.66 2.98
C ASN A 96 21.75 34.85 3.30
N LYS A 97 23.06 34.63 3.19
CA LYS A 97 24.08 35.68 3.28
C LYS A 97 23.98 36.54 2.02
N SER A 98 23.26 37.65 2.11
CA SER A 98 23.32 38.74 1.15
C SER A 98 24.70 39.41 1.26
N ALA A 99 25.64 38.96 0.41
CA ALA A 99 27.01 39.46 0.37
C ALA A 99 27.06 40.75 -0.47
N HIS A 100 27.15 41.87 0.24
CA HIS A 100 28.18 42.89 0.06
C HIS A 100 28.45 43.36 -1.38
N GLU A 101 27.67 44.37 -1.81
CA GLU A 101 28.10 45.33 -2.82
C GLU A 101 29.32 46.13 -2.35
N SER A 102 30.10 46.62 -3.32
CA SER A 102 31.24 47.56 -3.23
C SER A 102 32.63 47.00 -2.90
N GLY A 103 33.12 46.10 -3.76
CA GLY A 103 34.56 45.93 -3.98
C GLY A 103 35.13 47.06 -4.86
N LEU A 104 35.78 48.04 -4.22
CA LEU A 104 36.68 48.99 -4.88
C LEU A 104 37.93 48.21 -5.36
N ASN A 105 38.02 47.90 -6.66
CA ASN A 105 39.28 47.47 -7.28
C ASN A 105 39.96 48.69 -7.90
N MET A 106 40.91 49.24 -7.15
CA MET A 106 41.85 50.26 -7.58
C MET A 106 43.12 49.60 -8.09
N GLU A 107 43.08 49.08 -9.30
CA GLU A 107 44.28 48.66 -10.05
C GLU A 107 44.21 49.24 -11.46
N ASP A 108 44.37 50.57 -11.49
CA ASP A 108 45.05 51.27 -12.55
C ASP A 108 46.52 50.85 -12.52
N TYR A 109 46.93 49.93 -13.41
CA TYR A 109 48.33 49.76 -13.78
C TYR A 109 48.46 49.12 -15.18
N ASN A 110 48.62 49.99 -16.17
CA ASN A 110 49.43 49.81 -17.39
C ASN A 110 49.28 48.51 -18.21
N GLN A 111 48.67 48.60 -19.41
CA GLN A 111 49.41 48.45 -20.68
C GLN A 111 48.51 48.74 -21.89
N GLU A 112 48.39 50.01 -22.25
CA GLU A 112 47.95 50.42 -23.59
C GLU A 112 49.20 50.81 -24.39
N TYR A 113 49.90 49.83 -24.97
CA TYR A 113 50.87 50.03 -26.06
C TYR A 113 51.20 48.67 -26.69
N SER A 114 50.40 48.28 -27.69
CA SER A 114 50.81 47.52 -28.88
C SER A 114 49.56 47.21 -29.69
N GLN A 115 49.32 47.94 -30.78
CA GLN A 115 48.79 47.48 -32.08
C GLN A 115 48.21 48.66 -32.90
N GLN A 116 49.07 49.59 -33.33
CA GLN A 116 49.26 50.01 -34.73
C GLN A 116 50.27 51.15 -34.84
#